data_AF-A0A935SSZ5-F1
#
_entry.id   AF-A0A935SSZ5-F1
#
_cell.length_a   1.000
_cell.length_b   1.000
_cell.length_c   1.000
_cell.angle_alpha   90.00
_cell.angle_beta   90.00
_cell.angle_gamma   90.00
#
_symmetry.space_group_name_H-M   'P 1'
#
loop_
_entity.id
_entity.type
_entity.pdbx_description
1 polymer ?
#
loop_
_entity_poly.entity_id
_entity_poly.type
_entity_poly.pdbx_seq_one_letter_code
_entity_poly.pdbx_strand_id
1 'polypeptide(L)'
;MKTMLLMWMVLIFSGAMFAQTAKTMTINVYLSNEKLNPNIDDCNKVFPVTRKIPKTTATAKAALTELFKGPTKAEEAKGYSGMSAAETDGILKSINVKNGAAYVNFTSRVTVQMGNATTSCGGGQYWGMFDKTLMQFPTIKKVYYAVEGNTNDFYEWVQVGECPFGKHCAKSNFK
;
A
#
# COMPACT_ATOMS: atom_id res chain seq x y z
N MET A 1 -36.19 -64.97 -27.52
CA MET A 1 -35.08 -64.53 -26.65
C MET A 1 -33.95 -63.98 -27.50
N LYS A 2 -33.82 -62.66 -27.60
CA LYS A 2 -32.58 -61.96 -27.99
C LYS A 2 -32.71 -60.53 -27.49
N THR A 3 -32.10 -60.30 -26.34
CA THR A 3 -32.03 -59.01 -25.63
C THR A 3 -31.21 -58.03 -26.47
N MET A 4 -31.86 -56.94 -26.89
CA MET A 4 -31.20 -55.83 -27.59
C MET A 4 -30.82 -54.79 -26.52
N LEU A 5 -29.55 -54.78 -26.14
CA LEU A 5 -28.99 -53.87 -25.15
C LEU A 5 -28.71 -52.51 -25.84
N LEU A 6 -29.59 -51.52 -25.62
CA LEU A 6 -29.34 -50.14 -26.03
C LEU A 6 -28.30 -49.52 -25.08
N MET A 7 -27.09 -49.36 -25.58
CA MET A 7 -25.98 -48.71 -24.87
C MET A 7 -26.11 -47.19 -25.02
N TRP A 8 -26.58 -46.51 -23.98
CA TRP A 8 -26.59 -45.05 -23.89
C TRP A 8 -25.15 -44.51 -23.86
N MET A 9 -24.72 -43.84 -24.93
CA MET A 9 -23.51 -43.01 -24.92
C MET A 9 -23.76 -41.79 -24.04
N VAL A 10 -23.31 -41.85 -22.79
CA VAL A 10 -23.12 -40.67 -21.95
C VAL A 10 -21.89 -39.93 -22.48
N LEU A 11 -22.12 -38.85 -23.23
CA LEU A 11 -21.08 -37.89 -23.59
C LEU A 11 -20.67 -37.14 -22.31
N ILE A 12 -19.62 -37.64 -21.66
CA ILE A 12 -18.95 -36.97 -20.57
C ILE A 12 -18.21 -35.77 -21.18
N PHE A 13 -18.87 -34.62 -21.26
CA PHE A 13 -18.21 -33.34 -21.52
C PHE A 13 -17.33 -33.03 -20.29
N SER A 14 -16.12 -33.60 -20.29
CA SER A 14 -15.07 -33.26 -19.34
C SER A 14 -14.62 -31.83 -19.65
N GLY A 15 -15.32 -30.86 -19.08
CA GLY A 15 -14.88 -29.47 -19.07
C GLY A 15 -13.60 -29.37 -18.25
N ALA A 16 -12.45 -29.48 -18.91
CA ALA A 16 -11.18 -29.10 -18.32
C ALA A 16 -11.27 -27.61 -17.96
N MET A 17 -11.40 -27.30 -16.67
CA MET A 17 -11.22 -25.94 -16.17
C MET A 17 -9.76 -25.55 -16.41
N PHE A 18 -9.50 -24.82 -17.49
CA PHE A 18 -8.21 -24.19 -17.71
C PHE A 18 -7.99 -23.11 -16.65
N ALA A 19 -7.13 -23.38 -15.68
CA ALA A 19 -6.65 -22.39 -14.73
C ALA A 19 -5.73 -21.40 -15.47
N GLN A 20 -6.30 -20.28 -15.94
CA GLN A 20 -5.51 -19.20 -16.52
C GLN A 20 -4.58 -18.62 -15.44
N THR A 21 -3.27 -18.82 -15.57
CA THR A 21 -2.30 -18.23 -14.65
C THR A 21 -2.42 -16.71 -14.69
N ALA A 22 -2.78 -16.09 -13.56
CA ALA A 22 -2.91 -14.64 -13.47
C ALA A 22 -1.55 -13.99 -13.76
N LYS A 23 -1.54 -13.01 -14.68
CA LYS A 23 -0.32 -12.23 -14.96
C LYS A 23 0.07 -11.45 -13.71
N THR A 24 1.36 -11.42 -13.42
CA THR A 24 1.93 -10.74 -12.25
C THR A 24 2.84 -9.60 -12.69
N MET A 25 3.13 -8.70 -11.75
CA MET A 25 4.12 -7.64 -11.89
C MET A 25 4.90 -7.49 -10.58
N THR A 26 6.02 -6.78 -10.66
CA THR A 26 6.87 -6.49 -9.52
C THR A 26 6.73 -5.04 -9.10
N ILE A 27 6.65 -4.81 -7.80
CA ILE A 27 6.74 -3.47 -7.17
C ILE A 27 7.72 -3.54 -6.00
N ASN A 28 8.07 -2.40 -5.44
CA ASN A 28 8.76 -2.30 -4.16
C ASN A 28 7.84 -1.72 -3.10
N VAL A 29 7.98 -2.16 -1.87
CA VAL A 29 7.54 -1.43 -0.67
C VAL A 29 8.79 -0.98 0.05
N TYR A 30 8.76 0.19 0.68
CA TYR A 30 9.92 0.68 1.43
C TYR A 30 9.64 0.58 2.91
N LEU A 31 10.58 -0.02 3.64
CA LEU A 31 10.48 -0.33 5.06
C LEU A 31 11.74 0.17 5.80
N SER A 32 11.62 0.43 7.09
CA SER A 32 12.79 0.71 7.94
C SER A 32 13.70 -0.52 8.01
N ASN A 33 14.99 -0.31 8.26
CA ASN A 33 15.92 -1.42 8.50
C ASN A 33 17.01 -1.05 9.52
N GLU A 34 17.07 -1.78 10.64
CA GLU A 34 17.99 -1.48 11.75
C GLU A 34 19.46 -1.81 11.43
N LYS A 35 19.73 -2.71 10.48
CA LYS A 35 21.08 -3.11 10.08
C LYS A 35 21.68 -2.13 9.06
N LEU A 36 20.84 -1.58 8.19
CA LEU A 36 21.22 -0.62 7.14
C LEU A 36 21.13 0.85 7.60
N ASN A 37 20.46 1.08 8.73
CA ASN A 37 20.35 2.37 9.41
C ASN A 37 20.57 2.17 10.92
N PRO A 38 21.79 1.78 11.34
CA PRO A 38 22.10 1.58 12.75
C PRO A 38 21.87 2.88 13.53
N ASN A 39 21.43 2.77 14.78
CA ASN A 39 21.10 3.88 15.67
C ASN A 39 19.97 4.82 15.20
N ILE A 40 19.37 4.55 14.03
CA ILE A 40 18.34 5.39 13.40
C ILE A 40 18.83 6.85 13.24
N ASP A 41 20.03 7.00 12.67
CA ASP A 41 20.64 8.31 12.41
C ASP A 41 19.80 9.19 11.49
N ASP A 42 19.08 8.58 10.54
CA ASP A 42 18.09 9.24 9.68
C ASP A 42 16.74 8.52 9.75
N CYS A 43 15.76 9.16 10.39
CA CYS A 43 14.42 8.61 10.57
C CYS A 43 13.65 8.41 9.25
N ASN A 44 14.00 9.13 8.18
CA ASN A 44 13.33 9.01 6.87
C ASN A 44 13.97 7.93 5.99
N LYS A 45 15.07 7.32 6.43
CA LYS A 45 15.83 6.36 5.63
C LYS A 45 15.17 4.99 5.65
N VAL A 46 14.64 4.62 4.50
CA VAL A 46 13.93 3.35 4.27
C VAL A 46 14.50 2.62 3.06
N PHE A 47 14.27 1.31 3.01
CA PHE A 47 14.92 0.41 2.07
C PHE A 47 13.88 -0.44 1.32
N PRO A 48 14.09 -0.70 0.03
CA PRO A 48 13.12 -1.39 -0.80
C PRO A 48 13.07 -2.89 -0.47
N VAL A 49 11.85 -3.41 -0.44
CA VAL A 49 11.56 -4.83 -0.44
C VAL A 49 10.64 -5.15 -1.60
N THR A 50 11.07 -6.06 -2.45
CA THR A 50 10.34 -6.43 -3.65
C THR A 50 9.09 -7.26 -3.32
N ARG A 51 7.96 -6.94 -3.96
CA ARG A 51 6.70 -7.68 -3.90
C ARG A 51 6.30 -8.10 -5.30
N LYS A 52 5.80 -9.33 -5.43
CA LYS A 52 5.16 -9.83 -6.64
C LYS A 52 3.64 -9.78 -6.44
N ILE A 53 2.96 -8.98 -7.25
CA ILE A 53 1.51 -8.74 -7.14
C ILE A 53 0.80 -9.11 -8.44
N PRO A 54 -0.52 -9.34 -8.42
CA PRO A 54 -1.31 -9.39 -9.64
C PRO A 54 -1.14 -8.11 -10.47
N LYS A 55 -1.04 -8.26 -11.79
CA LYS A 55 -0.91 -7.10 -12.69
C LYS A 55 -2.17 -6.22 -12.57
N THR A 56 -1.98 -4.93 -12.35
CA THR A 56 -3.06 -3.95 -12.19
C THR A 56 -2.67 -2.59 -12.77
N THR A 57 -3.66 -1.80 -13.16
CA THR A 57 -3.49 -0.38 -13.52
C THR A 57 -3.51 0.52 -12.27
N ALA A 58 -4.08 0.06 -11.16
CA ALA A 58 -4.13 0.79 -9.89
C ALA A 58 -2.86 0.59 -9.05
N THR A 59 -1.69 0.80 -9.65
CA THR A 59 -0.39 0.43 -9.08
C THR A 59 -0.08 1.14 -7.76
N ALA A 60 -0.43 2.41 -7.63
CA ALA A 60 -0.23 3.19 -6.41
C ALA A 60 -1.05 2.64 -5.23
N LYS A 61 -2.34 2.31 -5.46
CA LYS A 61 -3.19 1.67 -4.45
C LYS A 61 -2.63 0.32 -4.05
N ALA A 62 -2.26 -0.51 -5.03
CA ALA A 62 -1.71 -1.83 -4.77
C ALA A 62 -0.41 -1.74 -3.96
N ALA A 63 0.48 -0.79 -4.26
CA ALA A 63 1.74 -0.62 -3.52
C ALA A 63 1.53 -0.20 -2.06
N LEU A 64 0.62 0.74 -1.79
CA LEU A 64 0.27 1.07 -0.40
C LEU A 64 -0.38 -0.10 0.32
N THR A 65 -1.28 -0.83 -0.33
CA THR A 65 -1.90 -2.02 0.27
C THR A 65 -0.86 -3.08 0.61
N GLU A 66 0.16 -3.31 -0.24
CA GLU A 66 1.26 -4.21 0.11
C GLU A 66 2.15 -3.67 1.24
N LEU A 67 2.40 -2.36 1.28
CA LEU A 67 3.17 -1.72 2.36
C LEU A 67 2.47 -1.89 3.71
N PHE A 68 1.15 -1.70 3.75
CA PHE A 68 0.34 -1.83 4.96
C PHE A 68 0.33 -3.23 5.56
N LYS A 69 0.59 -4.28 4.75
CA LYS A 69 0.77 -5.63 5.30
C LYS A 69 2.00 -5.74 6.22
N GLY A 70 2.96 -4.83 6.09
CA GLY A 70 4.19 -4.83 6.87
C GLY A 70 5.27 -5.80 6.35
N PRO A 71 6.38 -5.92 7.09
CA PRO A 71 7.40 -6.92 6.82
C PRO A 71 6.87 -8.34 7.06
N THR A 72 7.36 -9.29 6.28
CA THR A 72 7.19 -10.72 6.59
C THR A 72 8.15 -11.16 7.69
N LYS A 73 7.91 -12.32 8.32
CA LYS A 73 8.85 -12.88 9.32
C LYS A 73 10.27 -13.09 8.77
N ALA A 74 10.41 -13.42 7.49
CA ALA A 74 11.71 -13.55 6.84
C ALA A 74 12.40 -12.19 6.62
N GLU A 75 11.65 -11.11 6.49
CA GLU A 75 12.17 -9.75 6.36
C GLU A 75 12.52 -9.16 7.73
N GLU A 76 11.71 -9.40 8.74
CA GLU A 76 12.01 -9.08 10.14
C GLU A 76 13.35 -9.72 10.57
N ALA A 77 13.59 -11.00 10.23
CA ALA A 77 14.87 -11.66 10.49
C ALA A 77 16.08 -10.99 9.79
N LYS A 78 15.83 -10.23 8.72
CA LYS A 78 16.83 -9.42 8.00
C LYS A 78 16.91 -7.98 8.54
N GLY A 79 16.23 -7.68 9.64
CA GLY A 79 16.23 -6.38 10.31
C GLY A 79 15.23 -5.37 9.73
N TYR A 80 14.32 -5.78 8.84
CA TYR A 80 13.28 -4.89 8.34
C TYR A 80 12.16 -4.72 9.37
N SER A 81 11.68 -3.49 9.51
CA SER A 81 10.57 -3.12 10.38
C SER A 81 9.65 -2.11 9.70
N GLY A 82 8.42 -2.00 10.20
CA GLY A 82 7.41 -1.09 9.66
C GLY A 82 6.09 -1.26 10.39
N MET A 83 5.02 -0.73 9.80
CA MET A 83 3.65 -0.98 10.27
C MET A 83 3.28 -2.47 10.13
N SER A 84 2.27 -2.91 10.87
CA SER A 84 1.64 -4.22 10.72
C SER A 84 0.29 -4.13 10.01
N ALA A 85 -0.18 -5.27 9.49
CA ALA A 85 -1.51 -5.39 8.92
C ALA A 85 -2.63 -5.02 9.91
N ALA A 86 -2.43 -5.28 11.20
CA ALA A 86 -3.41 -4.95 12.24
C ALA A 86 -3.50 -3.44 12.51
N GLU A 87 -2.36 -2.74 12.53
CA GLU A 87 -2.30 -1.28 12.71
C GLU A 87 -2.84 -0.51 11.50
N THR A 88 -2.87 -1.13 10.32
CA THR A 88 -3.24 -0.47 9.06
C THR A 88 -4.60 -0.94 8.53
N ASP A 89 -5.30 -1.79 9.28
CA ASP A 89 -6.61 -2.28 8.86
C ASP A 89 -7.62 -1.13 8.80
N GLY A 90 -8.19 -0.92 7.61
CA GLY A 90 -9.18 0.12 7.36
C GLY A 90 -8.65 1.56 7.39
N ILE A 91 -7.34 1.81 7.44
CA ILE A 91 -6.83 3.20 7.44
C ILE A 91 -6.93 3.88 6.08
N LEU A 92 -6.84 3.13 4.97
CA LEU A 92 -6.87 3.73 3.63
C LEU A 92 -8.30 3.92 3.15
N LYS A 93 -8.71 5.18 2.95
CA LYS A 93 -10.02 5.52 2.38
C LYS A 93 -9.98 5.53 0.86
N SER A 94 -9.05 6.29 0.27
CA SER A 94 -8.87 6.36 -1.17
C SER A 94 -7.46 6.82 -1.55
N ILE A 95 -7.11 6.64 -2.82
CA ILE A 95 -5.92 7.24 -3.42
C ILE A 95 -6.27 7.70 -4.82
N ASN A 96 -5.99 8.97 -5.09
CA ASN A 96 -6.19 9.59 -6.40
C ASN A 96 -4.82 9.96 -6.97
N VAL A 97 -4.53 9.56 -8.21
CA VAL A 97 -3.27 9.91 -8.87
C VAL A 97 -3.58 10.80 -10.06
N LYS A 98 -3.10 12.05 -10.01
CA LYS A 98 -3.30 13.04 -11.08
C LYS A 98 -2.21 14.09 -11.09
N ASN A 99 -1.90 14.61 -12.28
CA ASN A 99 -0.97 15.73 -12.49
C ASN A 99 0.37 15.55 -11.78
N GLY A 100 0.95 14.35 -11.85
CA GLY A 100 2.26 14.09 -11.25
C GLY A 100 2.24 13.82 -9.74
N ALA A 101 1.07 13.70 -9.10
CA ALA A 101 0.98 13.54 -7.66
C ALA A 101 -0.02 12.44 -7.24
N ALA A 102 0.26 11.81 -6.10
CA ALA A 102 -0.68 10.96 -5.38
C ALA A 102 -1.33 11.72 -4.23
N TYR A 103 -2.65 11.61 -4.10
CA TYR A 103 -3.44 12.19 -3.02
C TYR A 103 -4.00 11.04 -2.20
N VAL A 104 -3.37 10.76 -1.07
CA VAL A 104 -3.73 9.69 -0.15
C VAL A 104 -4.75 10.21 0.84
N ASN A 105 -5.92 9.59 0.87
CA ASN A 105 -6.97 9.90 1.82
C ASN A 105 -7.06 8.76 2.82
N PHE A 106 -6.80 9.07 4.09
CA PHE A 106 -6.97 8.14 5.19
C PHE A 106 -8.36 8.26 5.81
N THR A 107 -8.80 7.18 6.46
CA THR A 107 -9.94 7.24 7.38
C THR A 107 -9.50 7.85 8.71
N SER A 108 -10.45 8.28 9.54
CA SER A 108 -10.16 8.76 10.90
C SER A 108 -9.45 7.73 11.79
N ARG A 109 -9.46 6.44 11.43
CA ARG A 109 -8.75 5.37 12.16
C ARG A 109 -7.24 5.60 12.23
N VAL A 110 -6.68 6.27 11.22
CA VAL A 110 -5.23 6.47 11.13
C VAL A 110 -4.67 7.22 12.34
N THR A 111 -5.44 8.15 12.91
CA THR A 111 -4.99 8.97 14.05
C THR A 111 -4.93 8.20 15.37
N VAL A 112 -5.69 7.10 15.46
CA VAL A 112 -5.72 6.21 16.62
C VAL A 112 -4.75 5.05 16.43
N GLN A 113 -4.68 4.48 15.24
CA GLN A 113 -3.90 3.26 14.99
C GLN A 113 -2.43 3.53 14.69
N MET A 114 -2.09 4.69 14.12
CA MET A 114 -0.70 5.07 13.81
C MET A 114 -0.14 6.09 14.82
N GLY A 115 -0.29 5.81 16.13
CA GLY A 115 0.08 6.74 17.19
C GLY A 115 1.54 7.24 17.14
N ASN A 116 2.46 6.42 16.63
CA ASN A 116 3.88 6.80 16.49
C ASN A 116 4.11 7.92 15.46
N ALA A 117 3.12 8.27 14.64
CA ALA A 117 3.24 9.30 13.60
C ALA A 117 3.49 10.70 14.18
N THR A 118 3.14 10.88 15.46
CA THR A 118 3.29 12.14 16.19
C THR A 118 4.61 12.21 16.97
N THR A 119 5.45 11.19 16.87
CA THR A 119 6.80 11.20 17.44
C THR A 119 7.80 11.71 16.40
N SER A 120 8.87 12.38 16.85
CA SER A 120 9.88 12.96 15.95
C SER A 120 10.41 11.96 14.93
N CYS A 121 10.69 10.71 15.33
CA CYS A 121 11.25 9.71 14.43
C CYS A 121 10.18 8.85 13.74
N GLY A 122 9.10 8.48 14.44
CA GLY A 122 8.04 7.68 13.86
C GLY A 122 7.32 8.40 12.72
N GLY A 123 7.08 9.70 12.85
CA GLY A 123 6.57 10.52 11.75
C GLY A 123 7.47 10.44 10.52
N GLY A 124 8.78 10.64 10.70
CA GLY A 124 9.77 10.54 9.62
C GLY A 124 9.78 9.17 8.93
N GLN A 125 9.70 8.09 9.70
CA GLN A 125 9.63 6.74 9.16
C GLN A 125 8.40 6.55 8.27
N TYR A 126 7.23 7.02 8.70
CA TYR A 126 6.01 6.94 7.87
C TYR A 126 6.12 7.77 6.59
N TRP A 127 6.66 8.99 6.67
CA TRP A 127 6.96 9.81 5.48
C TRP A 127 7.86 9.06 4.50
N GLY A 128 9.00 8.55 4.98
CA GLY A 128 9.93 7.78 4.16
C GLY A 128 9.26 6.58 3.49
N MET A 129 8.55 5.76 4.26
CA MET A 129 7.88 4.56 3.75
C MET A 129 6.81 4.88 2.70
N PHE A 130 5.94 5.86 2.97
CA PHE A 130 4.86 6.24 2.06
C PHE A 130 5.40 6.91 0.79
N ASP A 131 6.24 7.93 0.93
CA ASP A 131 6.77 8.69 -0.20
C ASP A 131 7.59 7.80 -1.11
N LYS A 132 8.54 7.02 -0.57
CA LYS A 132 9.39 6.15 -1.41
C LYS A 132 8.59 5.05 -2.10
N THR A 133 7.58 4.49 -1.42
CA THR A 133 6.71 3.48 -2.02
C THR A 133 5.87 4.07 -3.15
N LEU A 134 5.31 5.26 -3.01
CA LEU A 134 4.47 5.86 -4.05
C LEU A 134 5.29 6.47 -5.18
N MET A 135 6.41 7.12 -4.87
CA MET A 135 7.29 7.78 -5.84
C MET A 135 8.22 6.80 -6.57
N GLN A 136 8.14 5.49 -6.30
CA GLN A 136 8.77 4.47 -7.14
C GLN A 136 8.23 4.53 -8.58
N PHE A 137 6.98 4.98 -8.75
CA PHE A 137 6.37 5.13 -10.05
C PHE A 137 6.79 6.48 -10.64
N PRO A 138 7.41 6.51 -11.83
CA PRO A 138 8.01 7.74 -12.37
C PRO A 138 6.98 8.83 -12.66
N THR A 139 5.69 8.50 -12.75
CA THR A 139 4.59 9.45 -12.90
C THR A 139 4.18 10.13 -11.59
N ILE A 140 4.66 9.68 -10.43
CA ILE A 140 4.35 10.27 -9.12
C ILE A 140 5.62 10.97 -8.61
N LYS A 141 5.56 12.30 -8.54
CA LYS A 141 6.65 13.18 -8.10
C LYS A 141 6.44 13.74 -6.70
N LYS A 142 5.20 13.73 -6.21
CA LYS A 142 4.80 14.19 -4.88
C LYS A 142 3.63 13.37 -4.33
N VAL A 143 3.55 13.33 -3.01
CA VAL A 143 2.42 12.74 -2.28
C VAL A 143 1.84 13.81 -1.35
N TYR A 144 0.51 13.83 -1.28
CA TYR A 144 -0.25 14.68 -0.37
C TYR A 144 -1.21 13.82 0.42
N TYR A 145 -1.53 14.24 1.63
CA TYR A 145 -2.24 13.43 2.60
C TYR A 145 -3.43 14.19 3.20
N ALA A 146 -4.48 13.45 3.50
CA ALA A 146 -5.67 13.95 4.17
C ALA A 146 -6.25 12.87 5.08
N VAL A 147 -7.00 13.29 6.10
CA VAL A 147 -7.90 12.43 6.88
C VAL A 147 -9.32 12.83 6.52
N GLU A 148 -10.13 11.88 6.06
CA GLU A 148 -11.52 12.11 5.66
C GLU A 148 -11.68 13.25 4.61
N GLY A 149 -10.65 13.45 3.79
CA GLY A 149 -10.53 14.50 2.78
C GLY A 149 -10.14 15.89 3.32
N ASN A 150 -9.90 16.03 4.61
CA ASN A 150 -9.37 17.26 5.22
C ASN A 150 -7.85 17.13 5.38
N THR A 151 -7.10 18.10 4.83
CA THR A 151 -5.65 18.10 4.93
C THR A 151 -5.16 18.61 6.28
N ASN A 152 -5.84 19.59 6.89
CA ASN A 152 -5.46 20.09 8.21
C ASN A 152 -5.56 18.99 9.27
N ASP A 153 -6.60 18.16 9.24
CA ASP A 153 -6.73 17.01 10.15
C ASP A 153 -5.51 16.06 10.08
N PHE A 154 -4.87 15.94 8.91
CA PHE A 154 -3.64 15.16 8.75
C PHE A 154 -2.40 15.93 9.22
N TYR A 155 -2.18 17.16 8.73
CA TYR A 155 -0.95 17.91 8.97
C TYR A 155 -0.85 18.46 10.41
N GLU A 156 -1.98 18.74 11.05
CA GLU A 156 -2.02 19.06 12.48
C GLU A 156 -1.71 17.82 13.33
N TRP A 157 -2.31 16.68 12.98
CA TRP A 157 -2.06 15.42 13.68
C TRP A 157 -0.58 15.03 13.67
N VAL A 158 0.09 15.14 12.52
CA VAL A 158 1.53 14.87 12.39
C VAL A 158 2.42 16.05 12.80
N GLN A 159 1.87 17.05 13.49
CA GLN A 159 2.60 18.20 14.07
C GLN A 159 3.34 19.09 13.05
N VAL A 160 2.92 19.07 11.79
CA VAL A 160 3.38 19.99 10.75
C VAL A 160 2.61 21.31 10.79
N GLY A 161 1.35 21.27 11.24
CA GLY A 161 0.45 22.42 11.29
C GLY A 161 -0.50 22.46 10.10
N GLU A 162 -0.73 23.64 9.52
CA GLU A 162 -1.59 23.76 8.33
C GLU A 162 -0.95 23.13 7.09
N CYS A 163 -1.80 22.68 6.15
CA CYS A 163 -1.32 22.12 4.90
C CYS A 163 -0.49 23.14 4.08
N PRO A 164 0.82 22.91 3.85
CA PRO A 164 1.71 23.94 3.28
C PRO A 164 1.68 23.98 1.74
N PHE A 165 0.74 23.29 1.10
CA PHE A 165 0.78 22.99 -0.34
C PHE A 165 -0.29 23.70 -1.18
N GLY A 166 -0.91 24.76 -0.65
CA GLY A 166 -1.85 25.62 -1.35
C GLY A 166 -2.97 24.85 -2.07
N LYS A 167 -3.05 24.95 -3.41
CA LYS A 167 -4.08 24.27 -4.21
C LYS A 167 -4.13 22.74 -4.04
N HIS A 168 -3.02 22.12 -3.61
CA HIS A 168 -2.98 20.68 -3.36
C HIS A 168 -3.75 20.28 -2.10
N CYS A 169 -4.02 21.24 -1.20
CA CYS A 169 -4.78 21.05 0.02
C CYS A 169 -6.31 20.96 -0.20
N ALA A 170 -6.79 21.22 -1.43
CA ALA A 170 -8.21 21.19 -1.73
C ALA A 170 -8.80 19.77 -1.56
N LYS A 171 -9.88 19.64 -0.78
CA LYS A 171 -10.61 18.39 -0.54
C LYS A 171 -11.00 17.64 -1.82
N SER A 172 -11.23 18.37 -2.92
CA SER A 172 -11.54 17.79 -4.23
C SER A 172 -10.41 16.92 -4.82
N ASN A 173 -9.19 17.03 -4.30
CA ASN A 173 -8.08 16.17 -4.70
C ASN A 173 -8.14 14.77 -4.06
N PHE A 174 -8.79 14.64 -2.91
CA PHE A 174 -8.82 13.43 -2.06
C PHE A 174 -10.12 12.62 -2.21
N LYS A 175 -10.80 12.76 -3.35
CA LYS A 175 -11.97 11.96 -3.71
C LYS A 175 -11.54 10.53 -4.03
#